data_AF-A0A966BG84-F1
#
_entry.id   AF-A0A966BG84-F1
#
_cell.length_a   1.000
_cell.length_b   1.000
_cell.length_c   1.000
_cell.angle_alpha   90.00
_cell.angle_beta   90.00
_cell.angle_gamma   90.00
#
_symmetry.space_group_name_H-M   'P 1'
#
loop_
_entity.id
_entity.type
_entity.pdbx_description
1 polymer ?
#
loop_
_entity_poly.entity_id
_entity_poly.type
_entity_poly.pdbx_seq_one_letter_code
_entity_poly.pdbx_strand_id
1 'polypeptide(L)'
;MILTNSRLLLGSICLVAFTSKALTQDLSGFDIMKLVDDAQRETNDSSFNRMQLSSCKFGVTDGRITCAERPRVKSLESVAKNYGPELKDTKSVTITLEPAAERGIGMLSFAYDETGRDNETWLYLSALGRVKRLASGDSDEETEPASLFGSEFTTEDTETGKLEEYAFNVLEE
;
A
#
# COMPACT_ATOMS: atom_id res chain seq x y z
N MET A 1 -57.74 37.51 -46.82
CA MET A 1 -57.99 38.13 -45.50
C MET A 1 -58.50 37.03 -44.58
N ILE A 2 -57.70 36.64 -43.57
CA ILE A 2 -58.06 35.87 -42.34
C ILE A 2 -58.41 34.39 -42.58
N LEU A 3 -58.02 33.39 -41.79
CA LEU A 3 -56.89 33.08 -40.90
C LEU A 3 -57.11 31.59 -40.56
N THR A 4 -56.03 30.84 -40.37
CA THR A 4 -55.99 29.44 -39.94
C THR A 4 -56.63 29.23 -38.57
N ASN A 5 -57.14 28.03 -38.28
CA ASN A 5 -57.34 27.58 -36.90
C ASN A 5 -57.09 26.07 -36.74
N SER A 6 -55.90 25.79 -36.19
CA SER A 6 -55.43 24.50 -35.69
C SER A 6 -56.04 24.24 -34.31
N ARG A 7 -56.57 23.04 -34.07
CA ARG A 7 -57.04 22.62 -32.74
C ARG A 7 -55.88 21.98 -31.98
N LEU A 8 -55.44 22.65 -30.91
CA LEU A 8 -54.47 22.13 -29.93
C LEU A 8 -55.04 20.90 -29.20
N LEU A 9 -54.27 19.81 -29.19
CA LEU A 9 -54.35 18.73 -28.21
C LEU A 9 -53.36 19.02 -27.09
N LEU A 10 -53.82 19.41 -25.90
CA LEU A 10 -53.03 19.37 -24.67
C LEU A 10 -53.28 18.02 -23.97
N GLY A 11 -52.39 17.06 -24.21
CA GLY A 11 -52.29 15.83 -23.43
C GLY A 11 -51.24 16.00 -22.33
N SER A 12 -51.70 16.03 -21.08
CA SER A 12 -50.91 16.23 -19.86
C SER A 12 -49.79 15.19 -19.74
N ILE A 13 -48.52 15.65 -19.78
CA ILE A 13 -47.35 14.85 -19.42
C ILE A 13 -47.27 14.82 -17.90
N CYS A 14 -47.66 13.70 -17.30
CA CYS A 14 -47.45 13.43 -15.88
C CYS A 14 -45.98 13.04 -15.67
N LEU A 15 -45.16 14.02 -15.31
CA LEU A 15 -43.76 13.82 -14.93
C LEU A 15 -43.74 13.10 -13.56
N VAL A 16 -43.61 11.77 -13.55
CA VAL A 16 -43.32 11.03 -12.33
C VAL A 16 -41.88 11.33 -11.95
N ALA A 17 -41.69 12.27 -11.02
CA ALA A 17 -40.41 12.52 -10.39
C ALA A 17 -40.05 11.28 -9.55
N PHE A 18 -39.30 10.36 -10.14
CA PHE A 18 -38.59 9.32 -9.40
C PHE A 18 -37.51 10.03 -8.57
N THR A 19 -37.88 10.41 -7.34
CA THR A 19 -36.90 10.86 -6.35
C THR A 19 -36.09 9.65 -5.94
N SER A 20 -34.96 9.41 -6.61
CA SER A 20 -33.93 8.48 -6.14
C SER A 20 -33.45 9.00 -4.80
N LYS A 21 -34.03 8.52 -3.69
CA LYS A 21 -33.31 8.59 -2.42
C LYS A 21 -32.12 7.65 -2.59
N ALA A 22 -30.96 8.21 -2.91
CA ALA A 22 -29.71 7.51 -2.72
C ALA A 22 -29.69 7.10 -1.25
N LEU A 23 -29.78 5.79 -0.99
CA LEU A 23 -29.43 5.23 0.30
C LEU A 23 -27.95 5.55 0.47
N THR A 24 -27.62 6.49 1.35
CA THR A 24 -26.28 6.54 1.92
C THR A 24 -26.17 5.22 2.69
N GLN A 25 -25.44 4.26 2.13
CA GLN A 25 -24.99 3.12 2.91
C GLN A 25 -23.82 3.65 3.72
N ASP A 26 -23.99 3.75 5.03
CA ASP A 26 -22.86 3.92 5.94
C ASP A 26 -22.00 2.66 5.80
N LEU A 27 -20.98 2.75 4.96
CA LEU A 27 -19.99 1.68 4.79
C LEU A 27 -19.24 1.52 6.11
N SER A 28 -19.04 0.27 6.54
CA SER A 28 -18.18 0.05 7.70
C SER A 28 -16.73 0.41 7.35
N GLY A 29 -15.89 0.67 8.36
CA GLY A 29 -14.46 0.92 8.14
C GLY A 29 -13.78 -0.25 7.40
N PHE A 30 -14.22 -1.48 7.66
CA PHE A 30 -13.74 -2.66 6.95
C PHE A 30 -14.15 -2.63 5.47
N ASP A 31 -15.40 -2.29 5.15
CA ASP A 31 -15.87 -2.20 3.76
C ASP A 31 -15.10 -1.12 2.99
N ILE A 32 -14.80 0.01 3.64
CA ILE A 32 -13.98 1.08 3.06
C ILE A 32 -12.58 0.56 2.75
N MET A 33 -11.92 -0.09 3.72
CA MET A 33 -10.56 -0.60 3.53
C MET A 33 -10.49 -1.73 2.51
N LYS A 34 -11.55 -2.54 2.40
CA LYS A 34 -11.69 -3.53 1.33
C LYS A 34 -11.75 -2.88 -0.04
N LEU A 35 -12.54 -1.80 -0.21
CA LEU A 35 -12.58 -1.05 -1.46
C LEU A 35 -11.23 -0.41 -1.80
N VAL A 36 -10.48 0.06 -0.80
CA VAL A 36 -9.11 0.58 -0.99
C VAL A 36 -8.17 -0.51 -1.47
N ASP A 37 -8.17 -1.68 -0.83
CA ASP A 37 -7.32 -2.82 -1.23
C ASP A 37 -7.68 -3.32 -2.65
N ASP A 38 -8.97 -3.52 -2.92
CA ASP A 38 -9.46 -3.93 -4.24
C ASP A 38 -9.02 -2.92 -5.34
N ALA A 39 -9.19 -1.62 -5.08
CA ALA A 39 -8.78 -0.57 -6.02
C ALA A 39 -7.26 -0.53 -6.23
N GLN A 40 -6.45 -0.78 -5.19
CA GLN A 40 -5.00 -0.88 -5.33
C GLN A 40 -4.59 -2.07 -6.20
N ARG A 41 -5.23 -3.22 -6.00
CA ARG A 41 -4.94 -4.46 -6.76
C ARG A 41 -5.37 -4.40 -8.21
N GLU A 42 -6.42 -3.65 -8.54
CA GLU A 42 -6.84 -3.42 -9.93
C GLU A 42 -5.82 -2.63 -10.76
N THR A 43 -4.86 -1.93 -10.12
CA THR A 43 -3.92 -1.07 -10.85
C THR A 43 -2.85 -1.85 -11.62
N ASN A 44 -2.27 -2.90 -11.02
CA ASN A 44 -1.31 -3.78 -11.68
C ASN A 44 -1.09 -5.11 -10.95
N ASP A 45 -0.79 -6.15 -11.71
CA ASP A 45 -0.38 -7.46 -11.18
C ASP A 45 1.13 -7.53 -10.92
N SER A 46 1.90 -6.60 -11.51
CA SER A 46 3.34 -6.53 -11.37
C SER A 46 3.81 -5.10 -11.39
N SER A 47 4.79 -4.80 -10.56
CA SER A 47 5.37 -3.48 -10.46
C SER A 47 6.89 -3.52 -10.56
N PHE A 48 7.45 -2.46 -11.12
CA PHE A 48 8.87 -2.15 -11.10
C PHE A 48 9.01 -0.74 -10.54
N ASN A 49 9.82 -0.59 -9.49
CA ASN A 49 10.04 0.71 -8.85
C ASN A 49 11.53 0.93 -8.62
N ARG A 50 11.98 2.15 -8.89
CA ARG A 50 13.30 2.64 -8.48
C ARG A 50 13.11 3.76 -7.47
N MET A 51 13.55 3.52 -6.24
CA MET A 51 13.34 4.41 -5.11
C MET A 51 14.66 4.93 -4.56
N GLN A 52 14.63 6.14 -4.01
CA GLN A 52 15.74 6.72 -3.27
C GLN A 52 15.28 7.04 -1.84
N LEU A 53 15.89 6.38 -0.86
CA LEU A 53 15.64 6.61 0.55
C LEU A 53 16.71 7.54 1.09
N SER A 54 16.30 8.62 1.76
CA SER A 54 17.20 9.56 2.43
C SER A 54 16.83 9.64 3.90
N SER A 55 17.71 9.14 4.78
CA SER A 55 17.52 9.21 6.24
C SER A 55 18.57 10.11 6.90
N CYS A 56 18.16 10.87 7.91
CA CYS A 56 19.03 11.73 8.69
C CYS A 56 18.46 11.87 10.10
N LYS A 57 19.32 12.06 11.10
CA LYS A 57 18.85 12.47 12.43
C LYS A 57 18.21 13.85 12.36
N PHE A 58 16.99 14.00 12.86
CA PHE A 58 16.32 15.28 12.95
C PHE A 58 16.86 16.14 14.10
N GLY A 59 16.87 17.46 13.89
CA GLY A 59 17.13 18.49 14.88
C GLY A 59 16.23 19.70 14.67
N VAL A 60 15.97 20.46 15.72
CA VAL A 60 15.15 21.67 15.64
C VAL A 60 16.08 22.88 15.56
N THR A 61 16.00 23.62 14.45
CA THR A 61 16.73 24.89 14.25
C THR A 61 15.69 25.96 13.94
N ASP A 62 15.66 27.03 14.74
CA ASP A 62 14.69 28.14 14.60
C ASP A 62 13.22 27.69 14.52
N GLY A 63 12.85 26.70 15.34
CA GLY A 63 11.48 26.16 15.38
C GLY A 63 11.10 25.29 14.17
N ARG A 64 12.05 24.98 13.28
CA ARG A 64 11.86 24.11 12.13
C ARG A 64 12.61 22.79 12.31
N ILE A 65 11.99 21.70 11.88
CA ILE A 65 12.65 20.39 11.80
C ILE A 65 13.62 20.42 10.63
N THR A 66 14.89 20.10 10.90
CA THR A 66 16.01 20.11 9.95
C THR A 66 16.84 18.83 10.12
N CYS A 67 17.55 18.39 9.09
CA CYS A 67 18.56 17.35 9.25
C CYS A 67 19.74 17.88 10.05
N ALA A 68 20.01 17.30 11.21
CA ALA A 68 21.14 17.66 12.06
C ALA A 68 22.49 17.11 11.55
N GLU A 69 22.43 16.17 10.60
CA GLU A 69 23.60 15.55 9.99
C GLU A 69 23.42 15.39 8.47
N ARG A 70 24.52 15.03 7.79
CA ARG A 70 24.46 14.72 6.36
C ARG A 70 23.56 13.50 6.13
N PRO A 71 22.54 13.59 5.25
CA PRO A 71 21.67 12.46 4.99
C PRO A 71 22.40 11.26 4.39
N ARG A 72 22.00 10.07 4.83
CA ARG A 72 22.37 8.78 4.25
C ARG A 72 21.39 8.51 3.14
N VAL A 73 21.91 8.36 1.92
CA VAL A 73 21.09 8.17 0.72
C VAL A 73 21.32 6.77 0.18
N LYS A 74 20.23 6.02 0.00
CA LYS A 74 20.21 4.66 -0.55
C LYS A 74 19.36 4.63 -1.81
N SER A 75 19.88 4.02 -2.86
CA SER A 75 19.17 3.82 -4.12
C SER A 75 18.79 2.35 -4.20
N LEU A 76 17.50 2.06 -4.33
CA LEU A 76 16.96 0.71 -4.39
C LEU A 76 16.20 0.51 -5.70
N GLU A 77 16.21 -0.73 -6.18
CA GLU A 77 15.37 -1.20 -7.27
C GLU A 77 14.52 -2.35 -6.76
N SER A 78 13.23 -2.33 -7.05
CA SER A 78 12.28 -3.32 -6.57
C SER A 78 11.39 -3.81 -7.70
N VAL A 79 11.16 -5.12 -7.72
CA VAL A 79 10.19 -5.78 -8.60
C VAL A 79 9.24 -6.58 -7.75
N ALA A 80 7.95 -6.43 -7.97
CA ALA A 80 6.93 -7.22 -7.31
C ALA A 80 5.96 -7.82 -8.32
N LYS A 81 5.38 -8.96 -7.95
CA LYS A 81 4.31 -9.60 -8.70
C LYS A 81 3.32 -10.27 -7.77
N ASN A 82 2.05 -10.25 -8.15
CA ASN A 82 0.96 -10.88 -7.43
C ASN A 82 0.76 -12.34 -7.87
N TYR A 83 0.36 -13.17 -6.91
CA TYR A 83 0.24 -14.63 -6.99
C TYR A 83 -0.94 -15.12 -6.15
N GLY A 84 -1.17 -16.43 -6.14
CA GLY A 84 -2.17 -17.06 -5.27
C GLY A 84 -3.61 -16.88 -5.78
N PRO A 85 -4.59 -17.31 -4.96
CA PRO A 85 -6.00 -17.08 -5.23
C PRO A 85 -6.30 -15.58 -5.34
N GLU A 86 -7.09 -15.19 -6.33
CA GLU A 86 -7.49 -13.79 -6.55
C GLU A 86 -6.32 -12.79 -6.69
N LEU A 87 -5.09 -13.29 -6.96
CA LEU A 87 -3.87 -12.49 -7.00
C LEU A 87 -3.61 -11.71 -5.70
N LYS A 88 -3.96 -12.30 -4.55
CA LYS A 88 -3.84 -11.63 -3.25
C LYS A 88 -2.49 -11.80 -2.57
N ASP A 89 -1.74 -12.85 -2.89
CA ASP A 89 -0.36 -13.01 -2.42
C ASP A 89 0.58 -12.12 -3.25
N THR A 90 1.66 -11.61 -2.66
CA THR A 90 2.66 -10.81 -3.37
C THR A 90 4.06 -11.35 -3.12
N LYS A 91 4.87 -11.45 -4.18
CA LYS A 91 6.29 -11.76 -4.07
C LYS A 91 7.10 -10.61 -4.63
N SER A 92 8.09 -10.16 -3.89
CA SER A 92 8.92 -9.04 -4.28
C SER A 92 10.41 -9.32 -4.08
N VAL A 93 11.22 -8.68 -4.93
CA VAL A 93 12.67 -8.65 -4.82
C VAL A 93 13.12 -7.20 -4.84
N THR A 94 13.85 -6.79 -3.80
CA THR A 94 14.43 -5.45 -3.69
C THR A 94 15.94 -5.53 -3.60
N ILE A 95 16.66 -4.75 -4.40
CA ILE A 95 18.13 -4.76 -4.47
C ILE A 95 18.67 -3.35 -4.24
N THR A 96 19.69 -3.25 -3.38
CA THR A 96 20.42 -2.00 -3.17
C THR A 96 21.40 -1.74 -4.31
N LEU A 97 21.25 -0.60 -4.98
CA LEU A 97 22.12 -0.13 -6.06
C LEU A 97 23.23 0.78 -5.55
N GLU A 98 22.93 1.64 -4.57
CA GLU A 98 23.86 2.60 -3.96
C GLU A 98 23.57 2.75 -2.46
N PRO A 99 24.58 3.03 -1.62
CA PRO A 99 25.99 3.27 -1.96
C PRO A 99 26.77 2.00 -2.32
N ALA A 100 27.97 2.15 -2.89
CA ALA A 100 28.80 1.02 -3.34
C ALA A 100 29.12 0.00 -2.23
N ALA A 101 29.23 0.46 -0.97
CA ALA A 101 29.48 -0.40 0.19
C ALA A 101 28.33 -1.38 0.50
N GLU A 102 27.12 -1.06 0.05
CA GLU A 102 25.90 -1.85 0.28
C GLU A 102 25.32 -2.42 -1.01
N ARG A 103 26.01 -2.22 -2.14
CA ARG A 103 25.53 -2.66 -3.45
C ARG A 103 25.35 -4.18 -3.47
N GLY A 104 24.22 -4.60 -4.01
CA GLY A 104 23.86 -6.01 -4.17
C GLY A 104 23.30 -6.67 -2.91
N ILE A 105 23.16 -5.95 -1.78
CA ILE A 105 22.31 -6.45 -0.70
C ILE A 105 20.89 -6.54 -1.25
N GLY A 106 20.28 -7.72 -1.11
CA GLY A 106 18.99 -8.03 -1.70
C GLY A 106 18.01 -8.54 -0.66
N MET A 107 16.74 -8.25 -0.84
CA MET A 107 15.66 -8.75 -0.01
C MET A 107 14.63 -9.45 -0.89
N LEU A 108 14.25 -10.66 -0.51
CA LEU A 108 13.15 -11.42 -1.09
C LEU A 108 12.04 -11.49 -0.05
N SER A 109 10.83 -11.07 -0.40
CA SER A 109 9.68 -11.08 0.51
C SER A 109 8.49 -11.76 -0.14
N PHE A 110 7.88 -12.69 0.59
CA PHE A 110 6.62 -13.33 0.27
C PHE A 110 5.56 -12.86 1.27
N ALA A 111 4.61 -12.08 0.78
CA ALA A 111 3.43 -11.66 1.51
C ALA A 111 2.25 -12.56 1.16
N TYR A 112 1.59 -13.10 2.18
CA TYR A 112 0.41 -13.96 2.04
C TYR A 112 -0.83 -13.22 2.54
N ASP A 113 -1.94 -13.39 1.82
CA ASP A 113 -3.23 -12.82 2.22
C ASP A 113 -3.93 -13.64 3.31
N GLU A 114 -3.57 -14.92 3.43
CA GLU A 114 -4.18 -15.86 4.38
C GLU A 114 -3.96 -15.43 5.84
N THR A 115 -5.06 -15.22 6.55
CA THR A 115 -5.07 -14.90 7.99
C THR A 115 -4.37 -15.97 8.80
N GLY A 116 -3.46 -15.57 9.71
CA GLY A 116 -2.69 -16.48 10.56
C GLY A 116 -1.52 -17.19 9.87
N ARG A 117 -1.26 -16.91 8.59
CA ARG A 117 -0.04 -17.33 7.90
C ARG A 117 1.00 -16.21 7.89
N ASP A 118 2.17 -16.46 8.46
CA ASP A 118 3.22 -15.44 8.50
C ASP A 118 3.87 -15.20 7.14
N ASN A 119 4.24 -13.93 6.92
CA ASN A 119 5.04 -13.53 5.77
C ASN A 119 6.46 -14.06 5.90
N GLU A 120 7.13 -14.26 4.77
CA GLU A 120 8.49 -14.79 4.75
C GLU A 120 9.44 -13.82 4.06
N THR A 121 10.49 -13.40 4.78
CA THR A 121 11.50 -12.50 4.22
C THR A 121 12.90 -13.11 4.33
N TRP A 122 13.69 -12.97 3.27
CA TRP A 122 15.09 -13.36 3.24
C TRP A 122 15.97 -12.18 2.84
N LEU A 123 17.05 -11.99 3.60
CA LEU A 123 18.07 -10.98 3.36
C LEU A 123 19.33 -11.64 2.81
N TYR A 124 19.72 -11.26 1.60
CA TYR A 124 20.99 -11.60 0.99
C TYR A 124 22.04 -10.54 1.32
N LEU A 125 23.13 -10.97 1.95
CA LEU A 125 24.27 -10.12 2.31
C LEU A 125 25.39 -10.31 1.29
N SER A 126 25.51 -9.36 0.35
CA SER A 126 26.48 -9.43 -0.75
C SER A 126 27.93 -9.59 -0.29
N ALA A 127 28.32 -8.91 0.79
CA ALA A 127 29.66 -8.99 1.36
C ALA A 127 30.04 -10.39 1.88
N LEU A 128 29.04 -11.19 2.30
CA LEU A 128 29.25 -12.54 2.83
C LEU A 128 28.87 -13.64 1.85
N GLY A 129 28.14 -13.31 0.78
CA GLY A 129 27.54 -14.28 -0.13
C GLY A 129 26.55 -15.22 0.56
N ARG A 130 25.88 -14.77 1.64
CA ARG A 130 24.98 -15.58 2.47
C ARG A 130 23.58 -15.01 2.50
N VAL A 131 22.61 -15.92 2.68
CA VAL A 131 21.20 -15.60 2.88
C VAL A 131 20.85 -15.83 4.36
N LYS A 132 20.15 -14.87 4.97
CA LYS A 132 19.56 -14.98 6.30
C LYS A 132 18.04 -14.86 6.16
N ARG A 133 17.28 -15.80 6.75
CA ARG A 133 15.83 -15.65 6.90
C ARG A 133 15.56 -14.68 8.03
N LEU A 134 14.69 -13.70 7.79
CA LEU A 134 14.09 -12.84 8.81
C LEU A 134 12.76 -13.48 9.18
N ALA A 135 12.51 -13.70 10.47
CA ALA A 135 11.22 -14.21 10.91
C ALA A 135 10.22 -13.06 10.95
N SER A 136 8.99 -13.34 10.54
CA SER A 136 7.82 -12.48 10.74
C SER A 136 6.93 -13.23 11.74
N GLY A 137 6.60 -12.64 12.89
CA GLY A 137 5.55 -13.16 13.79
C GLY A 137 5.94 -14.08 14.98
N ASP A 138 5.46 -13.65 16.16
CA ASP A 138 4.99 -14.34 17.39
C ASP A 138 5.77 -15.50 18.07
N SER A 139 6.98 -15.85 17.64
CA SER A 139 7.81 -16.71 18.49
C SER A 139 8.29 -15.93 19.71
N ASP A 140 8.22 -16.52 20.91
CA ASP A 140 8.73 -16.06 22.22
C ASP A 140 10.20 -15.56 22.27
N GLU A 141 10.87 -15.47 21.11
CA GLU A 141 12.11 -14.74 20.90
C GLU A 141 11.77 -13.37 20.32
N GLU A 142 11.99 -12.28 21.08
CA GLU A 142 11.98 -10.88 20.64
C GLU A 142 12.68 -10.72 19.27
N THR A 143 11.96 -10.97 18.19
CA THR A 143 12.46 -10.77 16.84
C THR A 143 11.94 -9.41 16.45
N GLU A 144 12.63 -8.39 16.96
CA GLU A 144 12.37 -7.00 16.63
C GLU A 144 12.28 -6.85 15.10
N PRO A 145 11.27 -6.11 14.60
CA PRO A 145 11.15 -5.84 13.17
C PRO A 145 12.48 -5.31 12.64
N ALA A 146 13.05 -6.02 11.67
CA ALA A 146 14.39 -5.68 11.20
C ALA A 146 14.33 -4.36 10.43
N SER A 147 15.10 -3.37 10.87
CA SER A 147 15.26 -2.11 10.14
C SER A 147 15.77 -2.40 8.72
N LEU A 148 14.97 -1.99 7.73
CA LEU A 148 15.27 -2.15 6.32
C LEU A 148 16.45 -1.27 5.96
N PHE A 149 17.58 -1.92 5.70
CA PHE A 149 18.82 -1.24 5.33
C PHE A 149 19.17 -0.11 6.32
N GLY A 150 18.95 -0.28 7.63
CA GLY A 150 19.28 0.78 8.60
C GLY A 150 18.49 2.08 8.39
N SER A 151 17.30 1.99 7.79
CA SER A 151 16.33 3.07 7.68
C SER A 151 15.33 3.02 8.84
N GLU A 152 14.47 4.02 8.91
CA GLU A 152 13.37 4.06 9.88
C GLU A 152 12.19 3.14 9.47
N PHE A 153 12.29 2.46 8.33
CA PHE A 153 11.30 1.46 7.90
C PHE A 153 11.66 0.09 8.43
N THR A 154 10.66 -0.62 8.90
CA THR A 154 10.73 -2.02 9.31
C THR A 154 10.38 -2.95 8.16
N THR A 155 10.68 -4.24 8.28
CA THR A 155 10.21 -5.26 7.32
C THR A 155 8.70 -5.27 7.19
N GLU A 156 7.98 -5.06 8.29
CA GLU A 156 6.51 -5.02 8.34
C GLU A 156 5.95 -3.82 7.56
N ASP A 157 6.64 -2.67 7.57
CA ASP A 157 6.23 -1.48 6.80
C ASP A 157 6.26 -1.68 5.27
N THR A 158 6.96 -2.72 4.79
CA THR A 158 6.97 -3.05 3.35
C THR A 158 5.89 -4.04 2.94
N GLU A 159 5.09 -4.49 3.89
CA GLU A 159 3.98 -5.40 3.67
C GLU A 159 2.67 -4.61 3.62
N THR A 160 1.68 -5.09 2.89
CA THR A 160 0.37 -4.41 2.76
C THR A 160 -0.57 -4.67 3.95
N GLY A 161 -0.18 -5.57 4.86
CA GLY A 161 -1.03 -6.07 5.94
C GLY A 161 -2.19 -6.94 5.44
N LYS A 162 -2.91 -7.58 6.36
CA LYS A 162 -4.10 -8.40 6.06
C LYS A 162 -5.32 -7.77 6.69
N LEU A 163 -6.33 -7.44 5.90
CA LEU A 163 -7.51 -6.70 6.37
C LEU A 163 -8.22 -7.40 7.54
N GLU A 164 -8.25 -8.74 7.54
CA GLU A 164 -8.90 -9.55 8.57
C GLU A 164 -8.18 -9.52 9.94
N GLU A 165 -6.92 -9.08 9.98
CA GLU A 165 -6.12 -8.97 11.22
C GLU A 165 -6.36 -7.63 11.93
N TYR A 166 -7.15 -6.72 11.35
CA TYR A 166 -7.43 -5.39 11.90
C TYR A 166 -8.92 -5.15 12.18
N ALA A 167 -9.18 -4.36 13.23
CA ALA A 167 -10.50 -3.78 13.49
C ALA A 167 -10.51 -2.30 13.12
N PHE A 168 -11.35 -1.93 12.16
CA PHE A 168 -11.41 -0.56 11.62
C PHE A 168 -12.56 0.24 12.23
N ASN A 169 -12.23 1.41 12.77
CA ASN A 169 -13.21 2.37 13.29
C ASN A 169 -13.13 3.67 12.49
N VAL A 170 -14.26 4.12 11.95
CA VAL A 170 -14.37 5.43 11.29
C VAL A 170 -14.47 6.49 12.39
N LEU A 171 -13.53 7.44 12.39
CA LEU A 171 -13.46 8.48 13.43
C LEU A 171 -14.33 9.71 13.11
N GLU A 172 -14.45 10.07 11.84
CA GLU A 172 -15.20 11.21 11.32
C GLU A 172 -15.59 10.94 9.86
N GLU A 173 -16.66 11.60 9.37
CA GLU A 173 -17.14 11.54 7.97
C GLU A 173 -16.65 12.76 7.16
#